data_AF-A0A6B3KDE0-F1
#
_entry.id   AF-A0A6B3KDE0-F1
#
_cell.length_a   1.000
_cell.length_b   1.000
_cell.length_c   1.000
_cell.angle_alpha   90.00
_cell.angle_beta   90.00
_cell.angle_gamma   90.00
#
_symmetry.space_group_name_H-M   'P 1'
#
loop_
_entity.id
_entity.type
_entity.pdbx_description
1 polymer ?
#
loop_
_entity_poly.entity_id
_entity_poly.type
_entity_poly.pdbx_seq_one_letter_code
_entity_poly.pdbx_strand_id
1 'polypeptide(L)'
;MSMLPLLKTRMNLKIGAVRQTGAVLYVALIILVLLALIGIAGIQVSGMQEKMASNYRAVNRAFEEAEGTVRNAENSVEKISNRTTSSTDTTSLVASGDIKRVCDDGFDPMQWAQAQTSNRAVNVRQIDQCIQGEANIGMGQPVDPASPVFQITGVAADDKNNPSSEAAVDTVFKL
;
A
#
# COMPACT_ATOMS: atom_id res chain seq x y z
N MET A 1 -45.52 75.19 -57.99
CA MET A 1 -45.12 73.82 -57.61
C MET A 1 -45.27 73.72 -56.10
N SER A 2 -46.19 72.87 -55.65
CA SER A 2 -46.79 72.92 -54.31
C SER A 2 -45.82 72.54 -53.19
N MET A 3 -45.92 73.33 -52.13
CA MET A 3 -45.55 73.04 -50.74
C MET A 3 -46.24 71.75 -50.27
N LEU A 4 -45.52 70.85 -49.58
CA LEU A 4 -46.06 69.97 -48.55
C LEU A 4 -44.92 69.32 -47.72
N PRO A 5 -44.87 69.56 -46.40
CA PRO A 5 -43.91 68.93 -45.49
C PRO A 5 -44.51 67.63 -44.94
N LEU A 6 -43.71 66.57 -44.78
CA LEU A 6 -44.15 65.38 -44.03
C LEU A 6 -43.28 65.18 -42.79
N LEU A 7 -43.87 65.66 -41.70
CA LEU A 7 -43.87 65.14 -40.34
C LEU A 7 -42.72 64.23 -39.91
N LYS A 8 -41.91 64.81 -39.03
CA LYS A 8 -41.06 64.20 -38.02
C LYS A 8 -41.88 63.32 -37.07
N THR A 9 -41.68 62.01 -37.11
CA THR A 9 -42.11 61.10 -36.03
C THR A 9 -40.87 60.61 -35.28
N ARG A 10 -40.51 61.28 -34.19
CA ARG A 10 -39.54 60.72 -33.24
C ARG A 10 -40.28 59.67 -32.39
N MET A 11 -40.15 58.39 -32.76
CA MET A 11 -40.48 57.29 -31.87
C MET A 11 -39.47 57.30 -30.72
N ASN A 12 -39.89 57.86 -29.58
CA ASN A 12 -39.15 57.77 -28.34
C ASN A 12 -39.46 56.40 -27.73
N LEU A 13 -38.61 55.41 -28.04
CA LEU A 13 -38.73 54.04 -27.54
C LEU A 13 -38.46 54.06 -26.03
N LYS A 14 -39.51 54.29 -25.23
CA LYS A 14 -39.46 54.03 -23.80
C LYS A 14 -39.38 52.52 -23.62
N ILE A 15 -38.15 51.99 -23.55
CA ILE A 15 -37.91 50.69 -22.92
C ILE A 15 -38.28 50.90 -21.46
N GLY A 16 -39.54 50.62 -21.13
CA GLY A 16 -40.00 50.57 -19.76
C GLY A 16 -39.19 49.50 -19.06
N ALA A 17 -38.28 49.89 -18.17
CA ALA A 17 -37.67 48.98 -17.22
C ALA A 17 -38.79 48.49 -16.28
N VAL A 18 -39.45 47.41 -16.67
CA VAL A 18 -40.40 46.69 -15.81
C VAL A 18 -39.58 46.24 -14.60
N ARG A 19 -39.78 46.89 -13.46
CA ARG A 19 -39.15 46.54 -12.18
C ARG A 19 -39.71 45.20 -11.71
N GLN A 20 -39.05 44.11 -12.08
CA GLN A 20 -39.32 42.78 -11.56
C GLN A 20 -38.84 42.70 -10.10
N THR A 21 -39.73 42.95 -9.14
CA THR A 21 -39.40 43.02 -7.71
C THR A 21 -39.46 41.69 -6.96
N GLY A 22 -39.72 40.56 -7.63
CA GLY A 22 -39.83 39.24 -6.96
C GLY A 22 -39.17 38.07 -7.68
N ALA A 23 -39.14 38.04 -9.01
CA ALA A 23 -38.65 36.90 -9.78
C ALA A 23 -37.14 36.64 -9.60
N VAL A 24 -36.35 37.69 -9.39
CA VAL A 24 -34.89 37.60 -9.23
C VAL A 24 -34.51 36.79 -7.99
N LEU A 25 -35.23 36.96 -6.87
CA LEU A 25 -34.95 36.23 -5.63
C LEU A 25 -35.19 34.73 -5.79
N TYR A 26 -36.27 34.34 -6.49
CA TYR A 26 -36.62 32.95 -6.71
C TYR A 26 -35.58 32.24 -7.59
N VAL A 27 -35.18 32.89 -8.69
CA VAL A 27 -34.13 32.36 -9.58
C VAL A 27 -32.79 32.27 -8.85
N ALA A 28 -32.43 33.28 -8.06
CA ALA A 28 -31.20 33.26 -7.27
C ALA A 28 -31.19 32.10 -6.25
N LEU A 29 -32.33 31.82 -5.60
CA LEU A 29 -32.45 30.71 -4.65
C LEU A 29 -32.33 29.36 -5.35
N ILE A 30 -32.98 29.17 -6.51
CA ILE A 30 -32.82 27.96 -7.31
C ILE A 30 -31.34 27.73 -7.66
N ILE A 31 -30.66 28.77 -8.16
CA ILE A 31 -29.25 28.67 -8.52
C ILE A 31 -28.38 28.35 -7.29
N LEU A 32 -28.63 28.99 -6.14
CA LEU A 32 -27.92 28.68 -4.89
C LEU A 32 -28.10 27.22 -4.47
N VAL A 33 -29.32 26.69 -4.55
CA VAL A 33 -29.60 25.28 -4.22
C VAL A 33 -28.88 24.35 -5.19
N LEU A 34 -28.91 24.64 -6.49
CA LEU A 34 -28.20 23.83 -7.49
C LEU A 34 -26.69 23.82 -7.23
N LEU A 35 -26.09 24.97 -6.95
CA LEU A 35 -24.67 25.07 -6.61
C LEU A 35 -24.34 24.31 -5.32
N ALA A 36 -25.20 24.37 -4.31
CA ALA A 36 -25.02 23.61 -3.08
C ALA A 36 -25.04 22.10 -3.33
N LEU A 37 -25.98 21.60 -4.14
CA LEU A 37 -26.07 20.18 -4.49
C LEU A 37 -24.86 19.70 -5.29
N ILE A 38 -24.37 20.51 -6.25
CA ILE A 38 -23.15 20.20 -6.99
C ILE A 38 -21.94 20.18 -6.05
N GLY A 39 -21.86 21.12 -5.11
CA GLY A 39 -20.81 21.17 -4.09
C GLY A 39 -20.79 19.91 -3.22
N ILE A 40 -21.95 19.44 -2.75
CA ILE A 40 -22.06 18.22 -1.94
C ILE A 40 -21.64 16.98 -2.74
N ALA A 41 -22.08 16.87 -4.00
CA ALA A 41 -21.68 15.76 -4.86
C ALA A 41 -20.16 15.73 -5.09
N GLY A 42 -19.53 16.90 -5.28
CA GLY A 42 -18.07 17.01 -5.40
C GLY A 42 -17.34 16.51 -4.14
N ILE A 43 -17.81 16.89 -2.95
CA ILE A 43 -17.22 16.46 -1.67
C ILE A 43 -17.30 14.93 -1.51
N GLN A 44 -18.40 14.31 -1.92
CA GLN A 44 -18.57 12.85 -1.84
C GLN A 44 -17.54 12.10 -2.68
N VAL A 45 -17.28 12.57 -3.91
CA VAL A 45 -16.29 11.94 -4.79
C VAL A 45 -14.88 12.09 -4.22
N SER A 46 -14.52 13.28 -3.75
CA SER A 46 -13.22 13.51 -3.11
C SER A 46 -13.03 12.64 -1.87
N GLY A 47 -14.07 12.45 -1.06
CA GLY A 47 -14.01 11.57 0.11
C GLY A 47 -13.79 10.10 -0.25
N MET A 48 -14.37 9.60 -1.35
CA MET A 48 -14.10 8.25 -1.83
C MET A 48 -12.66 8.09 -2.35
N GLN A 49 -12.16 9.09 -3.07
CA GLN A 49 -10.79 9.11 -3.57
C GLN A 49 -9.77 9.17 -2.43
N GLU A 50 -10.05 9.91 -1.36
CA GLU A 50 -9.21 9.97 -0.16
C GLU A 50 -9.13 8.60 0.52
N LYS A 51 -10.26 7.92 0.73
CA LYS A 51 -10.29 6.57 1.31
C LYS A 51 -9.52 5.57 0.45
N MET A 52 -9.67 5.64 -0.87
CA MET A 52 -8.93 4.79 -1.80
C MET A 52 -7.42 5.08 -1.71
N ALA A 53 -7.01 6.35 -1.75
CA ALA A 53 -5.61 6.74 -1.61
C ALA A 53 -5.02 6.31 -0.26
N SER A 54 -5.79 6.41 0.82
CA SER A 54 -5.39 5.94 2.15
C SER A 54 -5.18 4.44 2.18
N ASN A 55 -6.07 3.65 1.58
CA ASN A 55 -5.93 2.20 1.51
C ASN A 55 -4.69 1.78 0.69
N TYR A 56 -4.48 2.40 -0.48
CA TYR A 56 -3.28 2.15 -1.28
C TYR A 56 -1.99 2.46 -0.53
N ARG A 57 -1.98 3.56 0.23
CA ARG A 57 -0.83 3.93 1.06
C ARG A 57 -0.57 2.91 2.17
N ALA A 58 -1.62 2.41 2.84
CA ALA A 58 -1.49 1.41 3.90
C ALA A 58 -0.89 0.11 3.37
N VAL A 59 -1.40 -0.40 2.24
CA VAL A 59 -0.87 -1.63 1.60
C VAL A 59 0.59 -1.48 1.19
N ASN A 60 0.96 -0.36 0.54
CA ASN A 60 2.35 -0.13 0.12
C ASN A 60 3.28 -0.04 1.33
N ARG A 61 2.83 0.61 2.41
CA ARG A 61 3.60 0.72 3.65
C ARG A 61 3.80 -0.63 4.34
N ALA A 62 2.76 -1.47 4.39
CA ALA A 62 2.89 -2.83 4.90
C ALA A 62 3.95 -3.63 4.10
N PHE A 63 3.98 -3.46 2.78
CA PHE A 63 4.97 -4.10 1.92
C PHE A 63 6.40 -3.58 2.17
N GLU A 64 6.58 -2.27 2.29
CA GLU A 64 7.88 -1.67 2.64
C GLU A 64 8.40 -2.18 4.00
N GLU A 65 7.52 -2.28 5.00
CA GLU A 65 7.87 -2.83 6.32
C GLU A 65 8.18 -4.34 6.25
N ALA A 66 7.48 -5.09 5.40
CA ALA A 66 7.73 -6.52 5.20
C ALA A 66 9.09 -6.73 4.52
N GLU A 67 9.42 -5.94 3.49
CA GLU A 67 10.74 -5.95 2.86
C GLU A 67 11.84 -5.57 3.86
N GLY A 68 11.63 -4.51 4.65
CA GLY A 68 12.57 -4.12 5.70
C GLY A 68 12.77 -5.21 6.75
N THR A 69 11.71 -5.93 7.09
CA THR A 69 11.74 -7.06 8.02
C THR A 69 12.56 -8.23 7.46
N VAL A 70 12.35 -8.59 6.20
CA VAL A 70 13.10 -9.65 5.52
C VAL A 70 14.57 -9.25 5.35
N ARG A 71 14.87 -8.03 4.92
CA ARG A 71 16.26 -7.53 4.81
C ARG A 71 17.00 -7.53 6.15
N ASN A 72 16.31 -7.20 7.25
CA ASN A 72 16.89 -7.31 8.58
C ASN A 72 17.19 -8.77 8.95
N ALA A 73 16.31 -9.70 8.58
CA ALA A 73 16.54 -11.12 8.78
C ALA A 73 17.72 -11.64 7.95
N GLU A 74 17.85 -11.23 6.68
CA GLU A 74 19.01 -11.55 5.82
C GLU A 74 20.32 -11.11 6.46
N ASN A 75 20.39 -9.86 6.93
CA ASN A 75 21.55 -9.32 7.63
C ASN A 75 21.87 -10.11 8.91
N SER A 76 20.85 -10.51 9.67
CA SER A 76 21.04 -11.32 10.88
C SER A 76 21.54 -12.72 10.55
N VAL A 77 21.02 -13.36 9.52
CA VAL A 77 21.46 -14.67 9.04
C VAL A 77 22.90 -14.61 8.54
N GLU A 78 23.29 -13.57 7.81
CA GLU A 78 24.68 -13.34 7.39
C GLU A 78 25.62 -13.26 8.60
N LYS A 79 25.26 -12.45 9.61
CA LYS A 79 26.07 -12.33 10.83
C LYS A 79 26.17 -13.62 11.64
N ILE A 80 25.07 -14.39 11.72
CA ILE A 80 25.04 -15.70 12.36
C ILE A 80 25.97 -16.66 11.62
N SER A 81 25.92 -16.67 10.28
CA SER A 81 26.78 -17.50 9.43
C SER A 81 28.27 -17.15 9.61
N ASN A 82 28.59 -15.85 9.67
CA ASN A 82 29.94 -15.35 9.91
C ASN A 82 30.38 -15.44 11.38
N ARG A 83 29.53 -15.95 12.29
CA ARG A 83 29.79 -16.02 13.74
C ARG A 83 30.16 -14.66 14.36
N THR A 84 29.68 -13.56 13.78
CA THR A 84 29.99 -12.19 14.22
C THR A 84 28.97 -11.63 15.22
N THR A 85 27.84 -12.31 15.42
CA THR A 85 26.82 -11.96 16.43
C THR A 85 26.89 -12.85 17.67
N SER A 86 27.00 -12.22 18.83
CA SER A 86 26.62 -12.82 20.11
C SER A 86 25.09 -12.87 20.21
N SER A 87 24.53 -13.92 20.83
CA SER A 87 23.13 -14.35 20.83
C SER A 87 22.10 -13.38 21.46
N THR A 88 22.42 -12.10 21.59
CA THR A 88 21.64 -11.12 22.38
C THR A 88 21.57 -9.77 21.68
N ASP A 89 21.36 -9.75 20.37
CA ASP A 89 20.90 -8.54 19.69
C ASP A 89 19.37 -8.48 19.78
N THR A 90 18.85 -7.75 20.76
CA THR A 90 17.40 -7.60 21.00
C THR A 90 16.68 -6.84 19.89
N THR A 91 17.42 -6.34 18.90
CA THR A 91 16.87 -5.70 17.69
C THR A 91 16.68 -6.68 16.54
N SER A 92 17.25 -7.88 16.63
CA SER A 92 17.11 -8.93 15.62
C SER A 92 15.88 -9.79 15.88
N LEU A 93 15.05 -9.97 14.85
CA LEU A 93 13.92 -10.91 14.86
C LEU A 93 14.34 -12.36 14.64
N VAL A 94 15.64 -12.61 14.41
CA VAL A 94 16.21 -13.92 14.11
C VAL A 94 17.43 -14.17 14.98
N ALA A 95 17.42 -15.28 15.71
CA ALA A 95 18.54 -15.83 16.46
C ALA A 95 19.01 -17.15 15.83
N SER A 96 20.19 -17.64 16.23
CA SER A 96 20.80 -18.86 15.67
C SER A 96 19.94 -20.12 15.83
N GLY A 97 19.04 -20.15 16.82
CA GLY A 97 18.09 -21.25 17.06
C GLY A 97 16.84 -21.21 16.19
N ASP A 98 16.54 -20.07 15.56
CA ASP A 98 15.34 -19.88 14.74
C ASP A 98 15.52 -20.40 13.31
N ILE A 99 16.76 -20.65 12.89
CA ILE A 99 17.09 -21.16 11.56
C ILE A 99 16.79 -22.66 11.50
N LYS A 100 15.72 -23.04 10.79
CA LYS A 100 15.36 -24.43 10.55
C LYS A 100 16.22 -25.02 9.44
N ARG A 101 16.82 -26.19 9.66
CA ARG A 101 17.65 -26.91 8.67
C ARG A 101 17.00 -28.21 8.18
N VAL A 102 15.67 -28.28 8.25
CA VAL A 102 14.89 -29.48 7.92
C VAL A 102 14.20 -29.25 6.58
N CYS A 103 14.34 -30.21 5.66
CA CYS A 103 13.80 -30.11 4.31
C CYS A 103 12.33 -30.50 4.17
N ASP A 104 11.86 -31.43 5.00
CA ASP A 104 10.50 -31.96 4.97
C ASP A 104 9.74 -31.62 6.25
N ASP A 105 9.49 -30.33 6.46
CA ASP A 105 8.72 -29.80 7.58
C ASP A 105 7.30 -29.39 7.19
N GLY A 106 6.88 -29.65 5.94
CA GLY A 106 5.58 -29.28 5.40
C GLY A 106 5.32 -27.77 5.39
N PHE A 107 6.37 -26.94 5.42
CA PHE A 107 6.22 -25.49 5.49
C PHE A 107 5.60 -24.91 4.22
N ASP A 108 4.48 -24.21 4.40
CA ASP A 108 3.83 -23.39 3.38
C ASP A 108 3.89 -21.91 3.82
N PRO A 109 4.51 -21.01 3.04
CA PRO A 109 4.69 -19.62 3.42
C PRO A 109 3.36 -18.86 3.52
N MET A 110 2.35 -19.21 2.72
CA MET A 110 1.03 -18.59 2.77
C MET A 110 0.27 -19.01 4.03
N GLN A 111 0.25 -20.32 4.35
CA GLN A 111 -0.40 -20.79 5.57
C GLN A 111 0.28 -20.26 6.83
N TRP A 112 1.62 -20.24 6.85
CA TRP A 112 2.38 -19.69 7.96
C TRP A 112 2.12 -18.20 8.15
N ALA A 113 2.10 -17.41 7.06
CA ALA A 113 1.82 -15.98 7.10
C ALA A 113 0.41 -15.68 7.60
N GLN A 114 -0.61 -16.39 7.11
CA GLN A 114 -2.00 -16.23 7.56
C GLN A 114 -2.23 -16.60 9.03
N ALA A 115 -1.37 -17.46 9.59
CA ALA A 115 -1.44 -17.84 11.00
C ALA A 115 -0.75 -16.84 11.93
N GLN A 116 -0.04 -15.83 11.41
CA GLN A 116 0.63 -14.85 12.26
C GLN A 116 -0.37 -13.87 12.87
N THR A 117 -0.23 -13.65 14.18
CA THR A 117 -1.01 -12.64 14.93
C THR A 117 -0.16 -11.45 15.36
N SER A 118 1.13 -11.49 15.06
CA SER A 118 2.09 -10.45 15.41
C SER A 118 2.26 -9.49 14.24
N ASN A 119 2.35 -8.19 14.54
CA ASN A 119 2.53 -7.15 13.51
C ASN A 119 3.82 -7.30 12.70
N ARG A 120 4.78 -8.09 13.18
CA ARG A 120 6.01 -8.47 12.48
C ARG A 120 6.41 -9.87 12.93
N ALA A 121 6.70 -10.75 11.99
CA ALA A 121 7.27 -12.07 12.28
C ALA A 121 8.13 -12.53 11.11
N VAL A 122 9.10 -13.41 11.40
CA VAL A 122 10.00 -13.99 10.39
C VAL A 122 10.11 -15.49 10.62
N ASN A 123 10.12 -16.25 9.53
CA ASN A 123 10.53 -17.63 9.48
C ASN A 123 11.78 -17.75 8.61
N VAL A 124 12.82 -18.41 9.13
CA VAL A 124 14.05 -18.66 8.38
C VAL A 124 14.27 -20.16 8.24
N ARG A 125 14.43 -20.60 7.00
CA ARG A 125 14.74 -21.98 6.66
C ARG A 125 16.03 -22.01 5.84
N GLN A 126 16.98 -22.82 6.23
CA GLN A 126 18.16 -23.12 5.44
C GLN A 126 17.82 -24.30 4.52
N ILE A 127 17.86 -24.07 3.21
CA ILE A 127 17.36 -25.00 2.18
C ILE A 127 18.45 -25.47 1.22
N ASP A 128 19.72 -25.18 1.49
CA ASP A 128 20.84 -25.65 0.69
C ASP A 128 20.84 -27.18 0.54
N GLN A 129 20.61 -27.90 1.63
CA GLN A 129 20.52 -29.36 1.65
C GLN A 129 19.26 -29.91 0.93
N CYS A 130 18.27 -29.05 0.67
CA CYS A 130 16.98 -29.43 0.10
C CYS A 130 16.92 -29.21 -1.42
N ILE A 131 17.81 -28.36 -1.96
CA ILE A 131 17.89 -28.04 -3.39
C ILE A 131 18.98 -28.89 -4.09
N GLN A 132 19.96 -29.39 -3.36
CA GLN A 132 20.94 -30.31 -3.93
C GLN A 132 20.22 -31.62 -4.25
N GLY A 133 20.13 -31.96 -5.55
CA GLY A 133 19.58 -33.24 -6.00
C GLY A 133 20.20 -34.36 -5.18
N GLU A 134 19.35 -35.20 -4.61
CA GLU A 134 19.70 -36.26 -3.67
C GLU A 134 21.05 -36.90 -4.03
N ALA A 135 22.10 -36.61 -3.27
CA ALA A 135 23.27 -37.46 -3.30
C ALA A 135 22.87 -38.72 -2.52
N ASN A 136 22.54 -39.76 -3.28
CA ASN A 136 22.22 -41.10 -2.81
C ASN A 136 23.12 -41.45 -1.62
N ILE A 137 22.51 -42.07 -0.59
CA ILE A 137 23.14 -42.53 0.65
C ILE A 137 24.49 -43.20 0.34
N GLY A 138 25.60 -42.50 0.56
CA GLY A 138 26.96 -43.06 0.41
C GLY A 138 28.05 -42.16 -0.17
N MET A 139 27.76 -40.98 -0.73
CA MET A 139 28.78 -40.16 -1.42
C MET A 139 29.58 -39.16 -0.55
N GLY A 140 29.42 -39.19 0.77
CA GLY A 140 30.07 -38.22 1.66
C GLY A 140 29.51 -36.81 1.50
N GLN A 141 29.77 -35.95 2.49
CA GLN A 141 29.36 -34.54 2.40
C GLN A 141 30.24 -33.81 1.36
N PRO A 142 29.71 -32.82 0.63
CA PRO A 142 30.52 -31.95 -0.22
C PRO A 142 31.72 -31.40 0.57
N VAL A 143 32.92 -31.55 0.00
CA VAL A 143 34.19 -31.12 0.60
C VAL A 143 34.38 -29.59 0.49
N ASP A 144 33.64 -28.95 -0.41
CA ASP A 144 33.48 -27.49 -0.47
C ASP A 144 32.14 -27.09 0.16
N PRO A 145 32.12 -26.12 1.10
CA PRO A 145 30.86 -25.61 1.62
C PRO A 145 30.12 -24.93 0.48
N ALA A 146 28.98 -25.50 0.08
CA ALA A 146 28.03 -24.78 -0.75
C ALA A 146 27.66 -23.49 0.01
N SER A 147 27.70 -22.35 -0.68
CA SER A 147 27.07 -21.12 -0.22
C SER A 147 25.66 -21.45 0.30
N PRO A 148 25.40 -21.31 1.61
CA PRO A 148 24.11 -21.69 2.17
C PRO A 148 23.00 -20.82 1.55
N VAL A 149 21.93 -21.48 1.18
CA VAL A 149 20.72 -20.86 0.62
C VAL A 149 19.66 -20.86 1.72
N PHE A 150 19.07 -19.72 1.96
CA PHE A 150 18.02 -19.51 2.94
C PHE A 150 16.73 -19.13 2.24
N GLN A 151 15.61 -19.69 2.68
CA GLN A 151 14.29 -19.16 2.43
C GLN A 151 13.88 -18.36 3.66
N ILE A 152 13.48 -17.11 3.44
CA ILE A 152 13.09 -16.18 4.49
C ILE A 152 11.69 -15.70 4.17
N THR A 153 10.74 -16.08 5.02
CA THR A 153 9.36 -15.61 4.94
C THR A 153 9.14 -14.60 6.05
N GLY A 154 8.83 -13.35 5.71
CA GLY A 154 8.53 -12.29 6.66
C GLY A 154 7.12 -11.78 6.49
N VAL A 155 6.45 -11.46 7.59
CA VAL A 155 5.21 -10.68 7.60
C VAL A 155 5.43 -9.37 8.32
N ALA A 156 4.79 -8.31 7.84
CA ALA A 156 4.72 -7.05 8.56
C ALA A 156 3.42 -6.29 8.25
N ALA A 157 2.93 -5.57 9.27
CA ALA A 157 1.83 -4.64 9.15
C ALA A 157 2.30 -3.19 8.89
N ASP A 158 1.39 -2.36 8.39
CA ASP A 158 1.63 -0.94 8.09
C ASP A 158 1.88 -0.06 9.32
N ASP A 159 1.34 -0.46 10.48
CA ASP A 159 1.50 0.23 11.77
C ASP A 159 1.64 -0.75 12.94
N LYS A 160 2.40 -0.36 13.96
CA LYS A 160 2.71 -1.20 15.14
C LYS A 160 1.58 -1.26 16.17
N ASN A 161 0.73 -0.24 16.26
CA ASN A 161 -0.28 -0.12 17.31
C ASN A 161 -1.70 -0.32 16.77
N ASN A 162 -1.94 0.03 15.52
CA ASN A 162 -3.25 -0.11 14.88
C ASN A 162 -3.09 -0.53 13.41
N PRO A 163 -2.75 -1.82 13.17
CA PRO A 163 -2.54 -2.33 11.82
C PRO A 163 -3.85 -2.25 11.01
N SER A 164 -3.78 -1.69 9.82
CA SER A 164 -4.89 -1.60 8.87
C SER A 164 -4.64 -2.43 7.60
N SER A 165 -3.39 -2.78 7.34
CA SER A 165 -2.96 -3.63 6.22
C SER A 165 -1.75 -4.46 6.64
N GLU A 166 -1.64 -5.66 6.09
CA GLU A 166 -0.51 -6.57 6.32
C GLU A 166 0.00 -7.11 4.98
N ALA A 167 1.30 -7.31 4.88
CA ALA A 167 1.95 -7.91 3.73
C ALA A 167 2.89 -9.04 4.18
N ALA A 168 2.95 -10.08 3.36
CA ALA A 168 3.90 -11.18 3.50
C ALA A 168 4.85 -11.16 2.32
N VAL A 169 6.14 -11.35 2.59
CA VAL A 169 7.21 -11.42 1.59
C VAL A 169 7.99 -12.70 1.84
N ASP A 170 8.16 -13.51 0.80
CA ASP A 170 9.00 -14.71 0.82
C ASP A 170 10.16 -14.50 -0.15
N THR A 171 11.40 -14.60 0.35
CA THR A 171 12.61 -14.48 -0.46
C THR A 171 13.48 -15.72 -0.34
N VAL A 172 14.25 -15.97 -1.39
CA VAL A 172 15.36 -16.92 -1.35
C VAL A 172 16.65 -16.12 -1.41
N PHE A 173 17.44 -16.21 -0.35
CA PHE A 173 18.68 -15.49 -0.14
C PHE A 173 19.85 -16.46 -0.16
N LYS A 174 20.92 -16.11 -0.86
CA LYS A 174 22.14 -16.91 -0.96
C LYS A 174 23.32 -16.09 -0.47
N LEU A 175 24.11 -16.65 0.44
CA LEU A 175 25.36 -16.07 0.93
C LEU A 175 26.54 -16.26 -0.03
#